data_AF-A0A183BE46-F1
#
_entry.id   AF-A0A183BE46-F1
#
_cell.length_a   1.000
_cell.length_b   1.000
_cell.length_c   1.000
_cell.angle_alpha   90.00
_cell.angle_beta   90.00
_cell.angle_gamma   90.00
#
_symmetry.space_group_name_H-M   'P 1'
#
loop_
_entity.id
_entity.type
_entity.pdbx_description
1 polymer ?
#
loop_
_entity_poly.entity_id
_entity_poly.type
_entity_poly.pdbx_seq_one_letter_code
_entity_poly.pdbx_strand_id
1 'polypeptide(L)'
;LATFSAAGAVLVSYLQSRLLVDACLNADLTRLRRQYPIDWDPAKRHLHLLTGRANILATLSVSTSGAFRLVGLQHKATDDVIDPEDVADAFHYRLEDFTAPLSRSLDEWILEVNDFCTGITETG
;
A
#
# COMPACT_ATOMS: atom_id res chain seq x y z
N LEU A 1 26.16 38.82 -2.00
CA LEU A 1 25.97 37.66 -1.09
C LEU A 1 24.48 37.35 -1.08
N ALA A 2 24.06 36.31 -1.80
CA ALA A 2 22.66 35.92 -1.85
C ALA A 2 22.29 35.24 -0.53
N THR A 3 21.45 35.88 0.28
CA THR A 3 20.82 35.27 1.43
C THR A 3 19.76 34.28 0.92
N PHE A 4 20.15 33.02 0.73
CA PHE A 4 19.16 31.95 0.63
C PHE A 4 18.42 31.90 1.97
N SER A 5 17.14 32.30 1.96
CA SER A 5 16.27 32.16 3.12
C SER A 5 16.21 30.68 3.52
N ALA A 6 16.31 30.40 4.82
CA ALA A 6 16.18 29.04 5.36
C ALA A 6 14.89 28.35 4.87
N ALA A 7 13.81 29.11 4.65
CA ALA A 7 12.56 28.60 4.09
C ALA A 7 12.72 28.06 2.65
N GLY A 8 13.54 28.74 1.82
CA GLY A 8 13.84 28.30 0.46
C GLY A 8 14.66 27.01 0.43
N ALA A 9 15.65 26.89 1.31
CA ALA A 9 16.44 25.67 1.44
C ALA A 9 15.59 24.48 1.91
N VAL A 10 14.68 24.69 2.87
CA VAL A 10 13.76 23.65 3.37
C VAL A 10 12.82 23.16 2.27
N LEU A 11 12.27 24.07 1.45
CA LEU A 11 11.40 23.71 0.33
C LEU A 11 12.14 22.84 -0.70
N VAL A 12 13.36 23.23 -1.08
CA VAL A 12 14.18 22.48 -2.03
C VAL A 12 14.50 21.08 -1.51
N SER A 13 14.92 20.97 -0.24
CA SER A 13 15.20 19.67 0.40
C SER A 13 13.96 18.77 0.44
N TYR A 14 12.79 19.34 0.74
CA TYR A 14 11.53 18.60 0.73
C TYR A 14 11.18 18.06 -0.67
N LEU A 15 11.31 18.90 -1.70
CA LEU A 15 11.05 18.50 -3.08
C LEU A 15 12.03 17.40 -3.55
N GLN A 16 13.31 17.54 -3.23
CA GLN A 16 14.33 16.54 -3.55
C GLN A 16 14.04 15.21 -2.86
N SER A 17 13.69 15.24 -1.57
CA SER A 17 13.33 14.02 -0.82
C SER A 17 12.12 13.33 -1.43
N ARG A 18 11.08 14.08 -1.80
CA ARG A 18 9.90 13.52 -2.47
C ARG A 18 10.23 12.88 -3.81
N LEU A 19 11.04 13.55 -4.64
CA LEU A 19 11.46 13.01 -5.94
C LEU A 19 12.27 11.71 -5.79
N LEU A 20 13.14 11.63 -4.79
CA LEU A 20 13.89 10.41 -4.48
C LEU A 20 12.98 9.26 -4.05
N VAL A 21 12.03 9.53 -3.15
CA VAL A 21 11.03 8.53 -2.72
C VAL A 21 10.22 8.01 -3.91
N ASP A 22 9.74 8.92 -4.77
CA ASP A 22 8.94 8.54 -5.94
C ASP A 22 9.78 7.74 -6.96
N ALA A 23 11.07 8.06 -7.12
CA ALA A 23 11.97 7.29 -7.98
C ALA A 23 12.22 5.87 -7.43
N CYS A 24 12.48 5.73 -6.12
CA CYS A 24 12.63 4.44 -5.46
C CYS A 24 11.36 3.59 -5.59
N LEU A 25 10.20 4.17 -5.28
CA LEU A 25 8.91 3.50 -5.41
C LEU A 25 8.68 3.01 -6.85
N ASN A 26 8.94 3.85 -7.85
CA ASN A 26 8.79 3.45 -9.25
C ASN A 26 9.71 2.28 -9.65
N ALA A 27 10.94 2.25 -9.14
CA ALA A 27 11.86 1.14 -9.37
C ALA A 27 11.34 -0.16 -8.74
N ASP A 28 10.86 -0.09 -7.50
CA ASP A 28 10.27 -1.24 -6.81
C ASP A 28 9.01 -1.74 -7.50
N LEU A 29 8.08 -0.85 -7.87
CA LEU A 29 6.86 -1.20 -8.60
C LEU A 29 7.17 -1.86 -9.94
N THR A 30 8.17 -1.36 -10.67
CA THR A 30 8.58 -1.95 -11.96
C THR A 30 9.08 -3.37 -11.79
N ARG A 31 9.83 -3.63 -10.71
CA ARG A 31 10.34 -4.97 -10.39
C ARG A 31 9.22 -5.90 -9.91
N LEU A 32 8.36 -5.42 -9.01
CA LEU A 32 7.36 -6.22 -8.29
C LEU A 32 6.12 -6.52 -9.12
N ARG A 33 5.72 -5.64 -10.06
CA ARG A 33 4.60 -5.91 -10.99
C ARG A 33 4.79 -7.15 -11.86
N ARG A 34 6.02 -7.65 -11.99
CA ARG A 34 6.33 -8.91 -12.70
C ARG A 34 6.01 -10.15 -11.85
N GLN A 35 5.88 -9.98 -10.55
CA GLN A 35 5.75 -11.06 -9.57
C GLN A 35 4.37 -11.07 -8.92
N TYR A 36 3.76 -9.89 -8.76
CA TYR A 36 2.51 -9.70 -8.06
C TYR A 36 1.52 -8.88 -8.90
N PRO A 37 0.22 -9.19 -8.83
CA PRO A 37 -0.84 -8.41 -9.45
C PRO A 37 -1.04 -7.09 -8.68
N ILE A 38 -0.22 -6.11 -9.03
CA ILE A 38 -0.13 -4.82 -8.37
C ILE A 38 -0.57 -3.71 -9.32
N ASP A 39 -1.48 -2.85 -8.86
CA ASP A 39 -1.89 -1.62 -9.55
C ASP A 39 -1.54 -0.38 -8.71
N TRP A 40 -1.07 0.68 -9.37
CA TRP A 40 -0.62 1.90 -8.69
C TRP A 40 -1.42 3.09 -9.19
N ASP A 41 -2.13 3.75 -8.28
CA ASP A 41 -2.82 5.02 -8.49
C ASP A 41 -1.93 6.17 -7.97
N PRO A 42 -1.21 6.87 -8.86
CA PRO A 42 -0.35 7.99 -8.46
C PRO A 42 -1.13 9.20 -7.95
N ALA A 43 -2.41 9.38 -8.33
CA ALA A 43 -3.21 10.52 -7.92
C ALA A 43 -3.60 10.42 -6.45
N LYS A 44 -3.94 9.22 -5.99
CA LYS A 44 -4.25 8.93 -4.58
C LYS A 44 -3.04 8.47 -3.78
N ARG A 45 -1.92 8.15 -4.46
CA ARG A 45 -0.77 7.43 -3.90
C ARG A 45 -1.16 6.11 -3.24
N HIS A 46 -2.06 5.39 -3.91
CA HIS A 46 -2.57 4.10 -3.46
C HIS A 46 -1.99 2.98 -4.32
N LEU A 47 -1.56 1.94 -3.63
CA LEU A 47 -1.08 0.71 -4.23
C LEU A 47 -2.10 -0.38 -3.93
N HIS A 48 -2.70 -0.91 -4.98
CA HIS A 48 -3.64 -2.02 -4.90
C HIS A 48 -2.89 -3.33 -5.16
N LEU A 49 -3.02 -4.28 -4.24
CA LEU A 49 -2.41 -5.60 -4.30
C LEU A 49 -3.53 -6.65 -4.28
N LEU A 50 -3.66 -7.41 -5.36
CA LEU A 50 -4.55 -8.57 -5.36
C LEU A 50 -3.83 -9.75 -4.72
N THR A 51 -4.27 -10.14 -3.53
CA THR A 51 -3.64 -11.24 -2.81
C THR A 51 -4.05 -12.57 -3.44
N GLY A 52 -3.06 -13.31 -3.95
CA GLY A 52 -3.29 -14.40 -4.89
C GLY A 52 -4.07 -15.59 -4.31
N ARG A 53 -3.92 -15.88 -3.01
CA ARG A 53 -4.61 -17.00 -2.34
C ARG A 53 -5.96 -16.63 -1.76
N ALA A 54 -6.12 -15.39 -1.32
CA ALA A 54 -7.31 -14.93 -0.61
C ALA A 54 -8.35 -14.25 -1.52
N ASN A 55 -7.98 -13.90 -2.76
CA ASN A 55 -8.81 -13.10 -3.66
C ASN A 55 -9.28 -11.78 -3.00
N ILE A 56 -8.44 -11.22 -2.12
CA ILE A 56 -8.65 -9.95 -1.43
C ILE A 56 -7.81 -8.88 -2.14
N LEU A 57 -8.44 -7.78 -2.52
CA LEU A 57 -7.79 -6.56 -2.94
C LEU A 57 -7.39 -5.74 -1.70
N ALA A 58 -6.10 -5.73 -1.40
CA ALA A 58 -5.52 -4.91 -0.36
C ALA A 58 -5.10 -3.55 -0.92
N THR A 59 -5.34 -2.48 -0.16
CA THR A 59 -4.97 -1.10 -0.53
C THR A 59 -3.97 -0.55 0.46
N LEU A 60 -2.76 -0.26 -0.03
CA LEU A 60 -1.69 0.40 0.70
C LEU A 60 -1.63 1.88 0.30
N SER A 61 -1.68 2.78 1.28
CA SER A 61 -1.35 4.19 1.07
C SER A 61 0.16 4.41 1.19
N VAL A 62 0.71 5.26 0.32
CA VAL A 62 2.14 5.61 0.31
C VAL A 62 2.31 7.10 0.58
N SER A 63 2.92 7.44 1.71
CA SER A 63 3.18 8.84 2.04
C SER A 63 4.23 9.46 1.12
N THR A 64 4.36 10.80 1.15
CA THR A 64 5.46 11.51 0.46
C THR A 64 6.83 11.24 1.07
N SER A 65 6.90 10.66 2.27
CA SER A 65 8.14 10.22 2.92
C SER A 65 8.49 8.75 2.62
N GLY A 66 7.66 8.06 1.84
CA GLY A 66 7.84 6.65 1.49
C GLY A 66 7.40 5.67 2.57
N ALA A 67 6.62 6.13 3.55
CA ALA A 67 6.00 5.23 4.52
C ALA A 67 4.75 4.60 3.93
N PHE A 68 4.56 3.31 4.20
CA PHE A 68 3.38 2.55 3.79
C PHE A 68 2.40 2.42 4.95
N ARG A 69 1.12 2.29 4.62
CA ARG A 69 0.06 1.93 5.57
C ARG A 69 -1.04 1.16 4.84
N LEU A 70 -1.46 0.04 5.40
CA LEU A 70 -2.65 -0.68 4.92
C LEU A 70 -3.89 0.09 5.33
N VAL A 71 -4.74 0.44 4.36
CA VAL A 71 -5.89 1.33 4.56
C VAL A 71 -7.21 0.74 4.08
N GLY A 72 -7.18 -0.43 3.47
CA GLY A 72 -8.40 -1.09 3.02
C GLY A 72 -8.16 -2.52 2.55
N LEU A 73 -9.18 -3.34 2.74
CA LEU A 73 -9.28 -4.71 2.27
C LEU A 73 -10.67 -4.88 1.65
N GLN A 74 -10.74 -5.57 0.53
CA GLN A 74 -11.99 -5.84 -0.16
C GLN A 74 -11.93 -7.20 -0.83
N HIS A 75 -12.95 -8.05 -0.68
CA HIS A 75 -13.07 -9.24 -1.51
C HIS A 75 -13.27 -8.80 -2.97
N LYS A 76 -12.45 -9.34 -3.88
CA LYS A 76 -12.72 -9.18 -5.29
C LYS A 76 -13.91 -10.08 -5.62
N ALA A 77 -15.09 -9.46 -5.79
CA ALA A 77 -16.33 -10.19 -6.07
C ALA A 77 -16.09 -11.22 -7.18
N THR A 78 -16.30 -12.49 -6.85
CA THR A 78 -16.53 -13.54 -7.84
C THR A 78 -18.01 -13.45 -8.22
N ASP A 79 -18.40 -13.80 -9.44
CA ASP A 79 -19.79 -13.69 -9.94
C ASP A 79 -20.85 -14.38 -9.04
N ASP A 80 -20.39 -15.21 -8.11
CA ASP A 80 -21.20 -15.77 -7.05
C ASP A 80 -20.88 -15.08 -5.70
N VAL A 81 -21.88 -14.35 -5.18
CA VAL A 81 -22.39 -14.43 -3.79
C VAL A 81 -22.19 -13.23 -2.83
N ILE A 82 -23.32 -12.91 -2.17
CA ILE A 82 -23.60 -12.26 -0.88
C ILE A 82 -23.43 -10.73 -0.74
N ASP A 83 -24.42 -10.15 -0.05
CA ASP A 83 -24.64 -8.74 0.23
C ASP A 83 -23.33 -7.95 0.49
N PRO A 84 -23.06 -6.88 -0.28
CA PRO A 84 -21.81 -6.13 -0.20
C PRO A 84 -21.63 -5.37 1.14
N GLU A 85 -22.69 -5.15 1.91
CA GLU A 85 -22.63 -4.45 3.21
C GLU A 85 -22.01 -5.33 4.32
N ASP A 86 -22.38 -6.61 4.42
CA ASP A 86 -21.86 -7.50 5.48
C ASP A 86 -20.36 -7.83 5.31
N VAL A 87 -19.89 -7.85 4.06
CA VAL A 87 -18.48 -8.14 3.73
C VAL A 87 -17.58 -6.93 4.02
N ALA A 88 -18.08 -5.70 3.87
CA ALA A 88 -17.31 -4.48 4.11
C ALA A 88 -17.01 -4.28 5.61
N ASP A 89 -17.97 -4.57 6.49
CA ASP A 89 -17.79 -4.45 7.94
C ASP A 89 -16.80 -5.49 8.47
N ALA A 90 -16.87 -6.75 7.99
CA ALA A 90 -15.95 -7.81 8.41
C ALA A 90 -14.48 -7.46 8.10
N PHE A 91 -14.20 -6.81 6.97
CA PHE A 91 -12.84 -6.39 6.62
C PHE A 91 -12.32 -5.20 7.38
N HIS A 92 -13.21 -4.29 7.82
CA HIS A 92 -12.80 -3.15 8.61
C HIS A 92 -12.25 -3.60 9.98
N TYR A 93 -12.92 -4.54 10.63
CA TYR A 93 -12.45 -5.12 11.90
C TYR A 93 -11.13 -5.88 11.73
N ARG A 94 -10.97 -6.63 10.64
CA ARG A 94 -9.70 -7.34 10.38
C ARG A 94 -8.56 -6.38 10.10
N LEU A 95 -8.79 -5.25 9.44
CA LEU A 95 -7.73 -4.28 9.17
C LEU A 95 -7.03 -3.80 10.46
N GLU A 96 -7.76 -3.69 11.57
CA GLU A 96 -7.21 -3.29 12.88
C GLU A 96 -6.25 -4.33 13.49
N ASP A 97 -6.39 -5.61 13.11
CA ASP A 97 -5.52 -6.70 13.56
C ASP A 97 -4.18 -6.73 12.80
N PHE A 98 -4.05 -5.97 11.70
CA PHE A 98 -2.83 -5.96 10.90
C PHE A 98 -1.66 -5.31 11.65
N THR A 99 -0.58 -6.07 11.82
CA THR A 99 0.68 -5.57 12.36
C THR A 99 1.61 -5.19 11.23
N ALA A 100 1.86 -3.90 11.04
CA ALA A 100 2.77 -3.41 10.01
C ALA A 100 4.23 -3.86 10.26
N PRO A 101 4.99 -4.23 9.22
CA PRO A 101 6.41 -4.48 9.37
C PRO A 101 7.16 -3.20 9.76
N LEU A 102 8.26 -3.37 10.49
CA LEU A 102 9.09 -2.24 10.95
C LEU A 102 9.85 -1.56 9.80
N SER A 103 10.05 -2.28 8.69
CA SER A 103 10.81 -1.77 7.56
C SER A 103 9.98 -0.90 6.61
N ARG A 104 10.68 -0.14 5.78
CA ARG A 104 10.10 0.59 4.63
C ARG A 104 10.27 -0.17 3.32
N SER A 105 10.57 -1.46 3.37
CA SER A 105 10.75 -2.28 2.16
C SER A 105 9.39 -2.62 1.57
N LEU A 106 9.14 -2.25 0.31
CA LEU A 106 7.87 -2.59 -0.33
C LEU A 106 7.68 -4.11 -0.46
N ASP A 107 8.76 -4.86 -0.66
CA ASP A 107 8.73 -6.33 -0.71
C ASP A 107 8.19 -6.93 0.59
N GLU A 108 8.69 -6.46 1.72
CA GLU A 108 8.29 -6.96 3.04
C GLU A 108 6.82 -6.60 3.29
N TRP A 109 6.41 -5.37 2.96
CA TRP A 109 5.02 -4.97 3.03
C TRP A 109 4.08 -5.84 2.18
N ILE A 110 4.47 -6.19 0.95
CA ILE A 110 3.67 -7.07 0.09
C ILE A 110 3.57 -8.49 0.67
N LEU A 111 4.67 -9.02 1.22
CA LEU A 111 4.68 -10.34 1.84
C LEU A 111 3.78 -10.40 3.07
N GLU A 112 3.94 -9.46 4.00
CA GLU A 112 3.13 -9.38 5.22
C GLU A 112 1.65 -9.18 4.92
N VAL A 113 1.30 -8.32 3.96
CA VAL A 113 -0.10 -8.13 3.56
C VAL A 113 -0.68 -9.40 2.93
N ASN A 114 0.08 -10.11 2.10
CA ASN A 114 -0.37 -11.38 1.52
C ASN A 114 -0.59 -12.45 2.59
N ASP A 115 0.33 -12.58 3.55
CA ASP A 115 0.23 -13.54 4.65
C ASP A 115 -0.99 -13.23 5.53
N PHE A 116 -1.13 -11.96 5.91
CA PHE A 116 -2.27 -11.47 6.66
C PHE A 116 -3.61 -11.77 5.97
N CYS A 117 -3.74 -11.47 4.68
CA CYS A 117 -4.96 -11.75 3.92
C CYS A 117 -5.25 -13.25 3.79
N THR A 118 -4.20 -14.08 3.71
CA THR A 118 -4.36 -15.54 3.69
C THR A 118 -4.91 -16.04 5.03
N GLY A 119 -4.38 -15.54 6.15
CA GLY A 119 -4.87 -15.88 7.49
C GLY A 119 -6.33 -15.49 7.73
N ILE A 120 -6.80 -14.38 7.16
CA ILE A 120 -8.23 -14.00 7.20
C ILE A 120 -9.09 -15.06 6.51
N THR A 121 -8.65 -15.61 5.38
CA THR A 121 -9.42 -16.58 4.59
C THR A 121 -9.46 -17.95 5.26
N GLU A 122 -8.40 -18.35 5.99
CA GLU A 122 -8.36 -19.63 6.71
C GLU A 122 -9.18 -19.63 8.01
N THR A 123 -9.55 -18.45 8.52
CA THR A 123 -10.37 -18.29 9.74
C THR A 123 -11.84 -17.95 9.46
N GLY A 124 -12.24 -17.84 8.19
CA GLY A 124 -13.64 -17.69 7.75
C GLY A 124 -14.19 -18.97 7.15
#